data_AF-A0A3S4M320-F1
#
_entry.id   AF-A0A3S4M320-F1
#
_cell.length_a   1.000
_cell.length_b   1.000
_cell.length_c   1.000
_cell.angle_alpha   90.00
_cell.angle_beta   90.00
_cell.angle_gamma   90.00
#
_symmetry.space_group_name_H-M   'P 1'
#
loop_
_entity.id
_entity.type
_entity.pdbx_description
1 polymer ?
#
loop_
_entity_poly.entity_id
_entity_poly.type
_entity_poly.pdbx_seq_one_letter_code
_entity_poly.pdbx_strand_id
1 'polypeptide(L)'
;MSSVKSNSTYNAWWKCPVCTGEYQQIIKEKFYRDNSCPYCRNQKVLKGFNDLATTQQSLMNEWDYVNNLLIARPTEITELSWWLCQENQDHRYKIQVRERMAYRKRNKKACSICKGHRRKQEHFVQFKKI
;
A
#
# COMPACT_ATOMS: atom_id res chain seq x y z
N MET A 1 -14.09 33.68 16.19
CA MET A 1 -13.90 32.64 15.17
C MET A 1 -12.76 33.07 14.26
N SER A 2 -11.70 32.27 14.12
CA SER A 2 -10.65 32.58 13.14
C SER A 2 -11.16 32.28 11.73
N SER A 3 -11.12 33.27 10.84
CA SER A 3 -11.48 33.09 9.44
C SER A 3 -10.29 32.49 8.69
N VAL A 4 -10.50 31.37 8.01
CA VAL A 4 -9.45 30.71 7.20
C VAL A 4 -9.86 30.72 5.74
N LYS A 5 -8.97 31.20 4.87
CA LYS A 5 -9.21 31.34 3.43
C LYS A 5 -9.00 30.02 2.68
N SER A 6 -9.69 29.84 1.56
CA SER A 6 -9.60 28.64 0.70
C SER A 6 -8.21 28.44 0.08
N ASN A 7 -7.43 29.50 -0.14
CA ASN A 7 -6.07 29.42 -0.64
C ASN A 7 -4.99 29.26 0.46
N SER A 8 -5.41 29.06 1.71
CA SER A 8 -4.50 28.93 2.84
C SER A 8 -3.60 27.70 2.73
N THR A 9 -2.33 27.88 3.12
CA THR A 9 -1.35 26.79 3.30
C THR A 9 -1.47 26.10 4.66
N TYR A 10 -2.41 26.51 5.50
CA TYR A 10 -2.66 25.91 6.80
C TYR A 10 -3.08 24.44 6.67
N ASN A 11 -2.51 23.58 7.53
CA ASN A 11 -2.83 22.17 7.60
C ASN A 11 -3.99 21.93 8.58
N ALA A 12 -5.12 21.48 8.07
CA ALA A 12 -6.33 21.23 8.85
C ALA A 12 -6.64 19.73 8.94
N TRP A 13 -7.37 19.35 9.99
CA TRP A 13 -7.94 18.02 10.10
C TRP A 13 -9.25 17.93 9.32
N TRP A 14 -9.40 16.87 8.54
CA TRP A 14 -10.57 16.60 7.71
C TRP A 14 -11.12 15.22 8.04
N LYS A 15 -12.44 15.08 8.01
CA LYS A 15 -13.12 13.79 8.04
C LYS A 15 -13.71 13.49 6.67
N CYS A 16 -13.36 12.35 6.09
CA CYS A 16 -13.90 11.96 4.80
C CYS A 16 -15.37 11.55 4.92
N PRO A 17 -16.30 12.06 4.10
CA PRO A 17 -17.70 11.63 4.15
C PRO A 17 -17.93 10.20 3.60
N VAL A 18 -16.98 9.67 2.82
CA VAL A 18 -17.09 8.35 2.19
C VAL A 18 -16.52 7.26 3.09
N CYS A 19 -15.25 7.36 3.48
CA CYS A 19 -14.59 6.34 4.29
C CYS A 19 -14.64 6.61 5.79
N THR A 20 -15.19 7.77 6.22
CA THR A 20 -15.21 8.25 7.62
C THR A 20 -13.84 8.49 8.27
N GLY A 21 -12.74 8.17 7.57
CA GLY A 21 -11.38 8.34 8.05
C GLY A 21 -10.98 9.81 8.20
N GLU A 22 -10.20 10.08 9.25
CA GLU A 22 -9.70 11.40 9.59
C GLU A 22 -8.26 11.57 9.10
N TYR A 23 -7.98 12.70 8.44
CA TYR A 23 -6.66 12.95 7.86
C TYR A 23 -6.32 14.44 7.87
N GLN A 24 -5.02 14.72 7.95
CA GLN A 24 -4.52 16.08 7.79
C GLN A 24 -4.24 16.39 6.33
N GLN A 25 -4.66 17.57 5.89
CA GLN A 25 -4.31 18.11 4.58
C GLN A 25 -4.34 19.64 4.59
N ILE A 26 -3.47 20.24 3.78
CA ILE A 26 -3.44 21.67 3.51
C ILE A 26 -4.78 22.12 2.88
N ILE A 27 -5.35 23.21 3.39
CA ILE A 27 -6.65 23.75 2.94
C ILE A 27 -6.68 24.00 1.43
N LYS A 28 -5.72 24.71 0.85
CA LYS A 28 -5.70 24.95 -0.61
C LYS A 28 -5.71 23.66 -1.42
N GLU A 29 -5.02 22.62 -0.97
CA GLU A 29 -5.02 21.33 -1.68
C GLU A 29 -6.36 20.62 -1.63
N LYS A 30 -7.12 20.78 -0.54
CA LYS A 30 -8.46 20.20 -0.38
C LYS A 30 -9.45 20.74 -1.43
N PHE A 31 -9.33 22.02 -1.76
CA PHE A 31 -10.24 22.71 -2.69
C PHE A 31 -9.81 22.59 -4.16
N TYR A 32 -8.50 22.59 -4.46
CA TYR A 32 -8.02 22.49 -5.84
C TYR A 32 -7.88 21.05 -6.36
N ARG A 33 -7.91 20.03 -5.48
CA ARG A 33 -7.83 18.62 -5.89
C ARG A 33 -9.15 17.89 -5.65
N ASP A 34 -9.75 17.40 -6.72
CA ASP A 34 -10.84 16.43 -6.65
C ASP A 34 -10.38 15.17 -5.90
N ASN A 35 -11.30 14.59 -5.11
CA ASN A 35 -11.06 13.39 -4.30
C ASN A 35 -9.83 13.48 -3.38
N SER A 36 -9.72 14.56 -2.60
CA SER A 36 -8.57 14.83 -1.72
C SER A 36 -8.27 13.77 -0.65
N CYS A 37 -9.21 12.87 -0.34
CA CYS A 37 -9.01 11.88 0.72
C CYS A 37 -7.89 10.87 0.37
N PRO A 38 -6.83 10.78 1.19
CA PRO A 38 -5.70 9.88 0.93
C PRO A 38 -6.09 8.40 1.06
N TYR A 39 -7.10 8.07 1.88
CA TYR A 39 -7.61 6.71 2.03
C TYR A 39 -8.38 6.26 0.78
N CYS A 40 -9.36 7.05 0.33
CA CYS A 40 -10.13 6.73 -0.89
C CYS A 40 -9.24 6.63 -2.14
N ARG A 41 -8.10 7.32 -2.16
CA ARG A 41 -7.11 7.26 -3.24
C ARG A 41 -6.05 6.16 -3.08
N ASN A 42 -6.14 5.33 -2.04
CA ASN A 42 -5.14 4.31 -1.71
C ASN A 42 -3.72 4.86 -1.58
N GLN A 43 -3.60 6.11 -1.12
CA GLN A 43 -2.34 6.74 -0.75
C GLN A 43 -1.98 6.48 0.71
N LYS A 44 -3.00 6.30 1.57
CA LYS A 44 -2.88 5.83 2.95
C LYS A 44 -3.80 4.64 3.18
N VAL A 45 -3.43 3.80 4.14
CA VAL A 45 -4.26 2.67 4.57
C VAL A 45 -5.15 3.07 5.74
N LEU A 46 -6.41 2.70 5.65
CA LEU A 46 -7.44 2.77 6.68
C LEU A 46 -7.95 1.35 6.89
N LYS A 47 -7.73 0.83 8.10
CA LYS A 47 -8.16 -0.51 8.50
C LYS A 47 -9.68 -0.66 8.33
N GLY A 48 -10.09 -1.80 7.77
CA GLY A 48 -11.48 -2.12 7.44
C GLY A 48 -11.99 -1.51 6.14
N PHE A 49 -11.26 -0.57 5.54
CA PHE A 49 -11.71 0.15 4.34
C PHE A 49 -10.87 -0.17 3.10
N ASN A 50 -9.55 0.00 3.19
CA ASN A 50 -8.64 -0.25 2.06
C ASN A 50 -7.34 -0.95 2.45
N ASP A 51 -7.31 -1.59 3.62
CA ASP A 51 -6.19 -2.46 3.99
C ASP A 51 -6.20 -3.77 3.20
N LEU A 52 -5.00 -4.34 3.04
CA LEU A 52 -4.80 -5.52 2.22
C LEU A 52 -5.55 -6.74 2.79
N ALA A 53 -5.52 -6.91 4.11
CA ALA A 53 -6.14 -8.05 4.77
C ALA A 53 -7.66 -8.06 4.56
N THR A 54 -8.32 -6.92 4.71
CA THR A 54 -9.78 -6.83 4.58
C THR A 54 -10.23 -6.83 3.12
N THR A 55 -9.54 -6.09 2.24
CA THR A 55 -10.04 -5.87 0.87
C THR A 55 -9.52 -6.85 -0.17
N GLN A 56 -8.42 -7.55 0.11
CA GLN A 56 -7.74 -8.40 -0.88
C GLN A 56 -7.30 -9.74 -0.28
N GLN A 57 -8.23 -10.47 0.34
CA GLN A 57 -7.95 -11.72 1.04
C GLN A 57 -7.10 -12.72 0.25
N SER A 58 -7.32 -12.87 -1.06
CA SER A 58 -6.54 -13.82 -1.86
C SER A 58 -5.07 -13.41 -2.08
N LEU A 59 -4.73 -12.11 -1.95
CA LEU A 59 -3.34 -11.66 -1.99
C LEU A 59 -2.58 -12.02 -0.71
N MET A 60 -3.29 -12.39 0.38
CA MET A 60 -2.64 -12.85 1.60
C MET A 60 -1.88 -14.17 1.42
N ASN A 61 -2.29 -15.00 0.45
CA ASN A 61 -1.55 -16.22 0.08
C ASN A 61 -0.19 -15.92 -0.56
N GLU A 62 0.00 -14.71 -1.06
CA GLU A 62 1.26 -14.22 -1.62
C GLU A 62 2.07 -13.41 -0.60
N TRP A 63 1.51 -13.11 0.56
CA TRP A 63 2.19 -12.30 1.56
C TRP A 63 3.30 -13.09 2.23
N ASP A 64 4.51 -12.54 2.23
CA ASP A 64 5.64 -13.16 2.92
C ASP A 64 5.64 -12.77 4.40
N TYR A 65 4.87 -13.50 5.22
CA TYR A 65 4.75 -13.22 6.66
C TYR A 65 6.10 -13.21 7.39
N VAL A 66 7.04 -14.05 6.95
CA VAL A 66 8.34 -14.20 7.60
C VAL A 66 9.21 -12.98 7.32
N ASN A 67 9.41 -12.64 6.04
CA ASN A 67 10.27 -11.50 5.70
C ASN A 67 9.62 -10.13 5.98
N ASN A 68 8.30 -10.08 6.18
CA ASN A 68 7.61 -8.85 6.58
C ASN A 68 7.43 -8.70 8.10
N LEU A 69 7.73 -9.71 8.92
CA LEU A 69 7.43 -9.73 10.36
C LEU A 69 7.85 -8.46 11.11
N LEU A 70 9.03 -7.92 10.77
CA LEU A 70 9.62 -6.73 11.42
C LEU A 70 9.50 -5.44 10.59
N ILE A 71 8.97 -5.51 9.37
CA ILE A 71 9.00 -4.40 8.40
C ILE A 71 7.58 -3.90 8.10
N ALA A 72 6.58 -4.78 8.16
CA ALA A 72 5.29 -4.52 7.53
C ALA A 72 4.16 -5.38 8.14
N ARG A 73 3.08 -4.73 8.61
CA ARG A 73 1.81 -5.40 8.97
C ARG A 73 0.73 -5.23 7.89
N PRO A 74 0.06 -6.29 7.40
CA PRO A 74 -0.92 -6.20 6.30
C PRO A 74 -2.04 -5.15 6.46
N THR A 75 -2.30 -4.70 7.69
CA THR A 75 -3.31 -3.71 8.06
C THR A 75 -2.85 -2.26 8.01
N GLU A 76 -1.55 -1.98 7.86
CA GLU A 76 -0.98 -0.64 8.15
C GLU A 76 -0.14 -0.04 7.01
N ILE A 77 0.14 -0.75 5.91
CA ILE A 77 1.32 -0.42 5.10
C ILE A 77 1.04 0.31 3.77
N THR A 78 1.81 1.36 3.54
CA THR A 78 2.00 2.07 2.27
C THR A 78 3.37 1.85 1.61
N GLU A 79 4.26 1.10 2.24
CA GLU A 79 5.67 0.90 1.86
C GLU A 79 5.93 -0.38 1.03
N LEU A 80 7.20 -0.64 0.69
CA LEU A 80 7.61 -1.89 0.03
C LEU A 80 7.45 -3.07 0.99
N SER A 81 6.90 -4.16 0.48
CA SER A 81 6.73 -5.40 1.24
C SER A 81 7.19 -6.58 0.42
N TRP A 82 7.55 -7.67 1.10
CA TRP A 82 7.95 -8.93 0.50
C TRP A 82 6.76 -9.78 0.09
N TRP A 83 6.86 -10.40 -1.10
CA TRP A 83 5.82 -11.24 -1.67
C TRP A 83 6.41 -12.54 -2.19
N LEU A 84 5.65 -13.61 -2.02
CA LEU A 84 5.86 -14.93 -2.63
C LEU A 84 5.38 -14.90 -4.07
N CYS A 85 6.18 -15.45 -4.99
CA CYS A 85 5.75 -15.61 -6.38
C CYS A 85 4.82 -16.82 -6.53
N GLN A 86 3.73 -16.64 -7.27
CA GLN A 86 2.79 -17.72 -7.59
C GLN A 86 3.32 -18.70 -8.65
N GLU A 87 4.23 -18.25 -9.52
CA GLU A 87 4.77 -19.06 -10.61
C GLU A 87 5.99 -19.89 -10.20
N ASN A 88 6.73 -19.44 -9.17
CA ASN A 88 7.91 -20.12 -8.68
C ASN A 88 8.04 -19.91 -7.16
N GLN A 89 7.99 -20.99 -6.39
CA GLN A 89 7.98 -20.94 -4.93
C GLN A 89 9.29 -20.43 -4.31
N ASP A 90 10.40 -20.48 -5.05
CA ASP A 90 11.71 -20.01 -4.59
C ASP A 90 11.85 -18.49 -4.73
N HIS A 91 10.96 -17.86 -5.50
CA HIS A 91 11.02 -16.44 -5.79
C HIS A 91 10.32 -15.62 -4.71
N ARG A 92 11.11 -14.77 -4.05
CA ARG A 92 10.65 -13.72 -3.15
C ARG A 92 11.03 -12.35 -3.71
N TYR A 93 10.09 -11.42 -3.75
CA TYR A 93 10.30 -10.13 -4.39
C TYR A 93 9.62 -9.00 -3.62
N LYS A 94 10.21 -7.80 -3.67
CA LYS A 94 9.63 -6.59 -3.09
C LYS A 94 8.82 -5.81 -4.11
N ILE A 95 7.65 -5.36 -3.71
CA ILE A 95 6.83 -4.38 -4.44
C ILE A 95 5.90 -3.68 -3.46
N GLN A 96 5.49 -2.44 -3.77
CA GLN A 96 4.51 -1.72 -2.95
C GLN A 96 3.15 -2.43 -3.02
N VAL A 97 2.41 -2.46 -1.91
CA VAL A 97 1.08 -3.08 -1.82
C VAL A 97 0.13 -2.54 -2.90
N ARG A 98 0.07 -1.20 -3.05
CA ARG A 98 -0.76 -0.55 -4.09
C ARG A 98 -0.41 -1.01 -5.50
N GLU A 99 0.88 -1.24 -5.76
CA GLU A 99 1.35 -1.65 -7.08
C GLU A 99 1.04 -3.14 -7.30
N ARG A 100 1.25 -4.00 -6.30
CA ARG A 100 0.83 -5.41 -6.36
C ARG A 100 -0.66 -5.53 -6.67
N MET A 101 -1.51 -4.75 -6.00
CA MET A 101 -2.96 -4.70 -6.27
C MET A 101 -3.24 -4.26 -7.72
N ALA A 102 -2.55 -3.24 -8.22
CA ALA A 102 -2.72 -2.77 -9.61
C ALA A 102 -2.30 -3.82 -10.64
N TYR A 103 -1.20 -4.55 -10.40
CA TYR A 103 -0.76 -5.65 -11.26
C TYR A 103 -1.79 -6.78 -11.29
N ARG A 104 -2.36 -7.15 -10.13
CA ARG A 104 -3.46 -8.12 -10.06
C ARG A 104 -4.65 -7.66 -10.91
N LYS A 105 -5.11 -6.42 -10.69
CA LYS A 105 -6.27 -5.87 -11.42
C LYS A 105 -6.05 -5.85 -12.94
N ARG A 106 -4.81 -5.66 -13.39
CA ARG A 106 -4.43 -5.64 -14.81
C ARG A 106 -4.05 -7.01 -15.36
N ASN A 107 -4.17 -8.07 -14.57
CA ASN A 107 -3.69 -9.41 -14.89
C ASN A 107 -2.24 -9.44 -15.40
N LYS A 108 -1.36 -8.68 -14.73
CA LYS A 108 0.08 -8.58 -15.05
C LYS A 108 0.92 -9.30 -14.01
N LYS A 109 1.99 -9.91 -14.50
CA LYS A 109 3.04 -10.54 -13.70
C LYS A 109 3.81 -9.52 -12.86
N ALA A 110 3.75 -9.66 -11.53
CA ALA A 110 4.36 -8.72 -10.59
C ALA A 110 5.80 -9.09 -10.20
N CYS A 111 6.14 -10.37 -10.23
CA CYS A 111 7.44 -10.86 -9.76
C CYS A 111 8.60 -10.31 -10.59
N SER A 112 9.41 -9.43 -9.99
CA SER A 112 10.56 -8.80 -10.66
C SER A 112 11.64 -9.79 -11.07
N ILE A 113 11.74 -10.94 -10.37
CA ILE A 113 12.61 -12.06 -10.76
C ILE A 113 12.15 -12.64 -12.08
N CYS A 114 10.89 -13.09 -12.14
CA CYS A 114 10.37 -13.75 -13.33
C CYS A 114 10.22 -12.80 -14.53
N LYS A 115 10.22 -11.49 -14.32
CA LYS A 115 10.27 -10.48 -15.40
C LYS A 115 11.70 -10.22 -15.92
N GLY A 116 12.73 -10.83 -15.32
CA GLY A 116 14.12 -10.61 -15.71
C GLY A 116 14.63 -9.18 -15.44
N HIS A 117 14.02 -8.45 -14.50
CA HIS A 117 14.48 -7.11 -14.18
C HIS A 117 15.89 -7.16 -13.54
N ARG A 118 16.75 -6.20 -13.88
CA ARG A 118 18.04 -5.99 -13.20
C ARG A 118 17.79 -5.59 -11.75
N ARG A 119 18.41 -6.29 -10.81
CA ARG A 119 18.16 -6.15 -9.36
C ARG A 119 19.48 -6.19 -8.61
N LYS A 120 19.55 -5.51 -7.46
CA LYS A 120 20.62 -5.76 -6.48
C LYS A 120 20.34 -7.10 -5.81
N GLN A 121 21.38 -7.88 -5.56
CA GLN A 121 21.26 -9.11 -4.79
C GLN A 121 20.95 -8.73 -3.34
N GLU A 122 19.70 -8.91 -2.93
CA GLU A 122 19.29 -8.73 -1.55
C GLU A 122 19.28 -10.10 -0.88
N HIS A 123 20.00 -10.22 0.24
CA HIS A 123 19.94 -11.42 1.08
C HIS A 123 18.56 -11.45 1.76
N PHE A 124 17.80 -12.51 1.52
CA PHE A 124 16.60 -12.83 2.27
C PHE A 124 16.85 -14.12 3.05
N VAL A 125 16.14 -14.32 4.15
CA VAL A 125 16.32 -15.53 4.94
C VAL A 125 15.66 -16.69 4.22
N GLN A 126 16.48 -17.59 3.66
CA GLN A 126 16.03 -18.88 3.16
C GLN A 126 15.90 -19.83 4.34
N PHE A 127 14.75 -19.83 5.01
CA PHE A 127 14.46 -20.93 5.94
C PHE A 127 14.22 -22.19 5.11
N LYS A 128 15.09 -23.19 5.25
CA LYS A 128 14.86 -24.53 4.68
C LYS A 128 13.48 -25.01 5.14
N LYS A 129 12.64 -25.48 4.21
CA LYS A 129 11.43 -26.24 4.57
C LYS A 129 11.90 -27.44 5.40
N ILE A 130 11.43 -27.55 6.63
CA ILE A 130 11.59 -28.74 7.48
C ILE A 130 10.73 -29.85 6.89
#